data_AF-A0A0F9QXD1-F1
#
_entry.id   AF-A0A0F9QXD1-F1
#
_cell.length_a   1.000
_cell.length_b   1.000
_cell.length_c   1.000
_cell.angle_alpha   90.00
_cell.angle_beta   90.00
_cell.angle_gamma   90.00
#
_symmetry.space_group_name_H-M   'P 1'
#
loop_
_entity.id
_entity.type
_entity.pdbx_description
1 polymer ?
#
loop_
_entity_poly.entity_id
_entity_poly.type
_entity_poly.pdbx_seq_one_letter_code
_entity_poly.pdbx_strand_id
1 'polypeptide(L)'
;MGLFSRRQSLTSNVTVGLTPLGKTKAEKFEAEGPKFDVLTVLSEQGPSTVSDISQQTGMPSNKVEAIVRTLIHSSLATTMRAD
;
A
#
# COMPACT_ATOMS: atom_id res chain seq x y z
N MET A 1 -21.73 -32.53 7.62
CA MET A 1 -20.65 -31.61 8.04
C MET A 1 -20.21 -30.78 6.85
N GLY A 2 -20.57 -29.49 6.80
CA GLY A 2 -20.10 -28.60 5.75
C GLY A 2 -18.74 -28.02 6.12
N LEU A 3 -17.70 -28.37 5.37
CA LEU A 3 -16.39 -27.71 5.42
C LEU A 3 -16.54 -26.31 4.81
N PHE A 4 -16.63 -25.30 5.67
CA PHE A 4 -16.45 -23.91 5.27
C PHE A 4 -14.99 -23.73 4.81
N SER A 5 -14.78 -23.74 3.49
CA SER A 5 -13.56 -23.22 2.88
C SER A 5 -13.42 -21.76 3.26
N ARG A 6 -12.69 -21.52 4.34
CA ARG A 6 -12.29 -20.21 4.84
C ARG A 6 -11.36 -19.60 3.79
N ARG A 7 -11.95 -18.93 2.79
CA ARG A 7 -11.24 -17.96 1.94
C ARG A 7 -10.52 -17.02 2.91
N GLN A 8 -9.20 -17.10 2.98
CA GLN A 8 -8.38 -16.08 3.63
C GLN A 8 -8.57 -14.80 2.80
N SER A 9 -9.62 -14.05 3.12
CA SER A 9 -9.63 -12.62 2.90
C SER A 9 -8.37 -12.10 3.58
N LEU A 10 -7.49 -11.47 2.79
CA LEU A 10 -6.48 -10.57 3.33
C LEU A 10 -7.24 -9.60 4.23
N THR A 11 -7.18 -9.86 5.53
CA THR A 11 -7.80 -9.08 6.59
C THR A 11 -7.42 -7.64 6.36
N SER A 12 -8.42 -6.75 6.31
CA SER A 12 -8.33 -5.33 5.96
C SER A 12 -7.42 -4.46 6.85
N ASN A 13 -6.55 -5.07 7.67
CA ASN A 13 -5.64 -4.44 8.62
C ASN A 13 -4.16 -4.61 8.22
N VAL A 14 -3.85 -4.81 6.94
CA VAL A 14 -2.46 -4.77 6.48
C VAL A 14 -2.07 -3.31 6.29
N THR A 15 -1.23 -2.81 7.20
CA THR A 15 -0.67 -1.47 7.11
C THR A 15 0.53 -1.50 6.18
N VAL A 16 0.64 -0.49 5.32
CA VAL A 16 1.72 -0.35 4.36
C VAL A 16 2.53 0.86 4.76
N GLY A 17 3.83 0.69 4.98
CA GLY A 17 4.76 1.78 5.29
C GLY A 17 5.79 1.97 4.18
N LEU A 18 6.32 3.18 4.04
CA LEU A 18 7.47 3.42 3.16
C LEU A 18 8.77 3.04 3.85
N THR A 19 9.68 2.47 3.06
CA THR A 19 11.08 2.35 3.45
C THR A 19 11.79 3.70 3.26
N PRO A 20 12.99 3.90 3.82
CA PRO A 20 13.78 5.10 3.56
C PRO A 20 14.01 5.33 2.06
N LEU A 21 14.20 4.25 1.29
CA LEU A 21 14.32 4.31 -0.17
C LEU A 21 13.02 4.77 -0.85
N GLY A 22 11.87 4.30 -0.37
CA GLY A 22 10.56 4.74 -0.83
C GLY A 22 10.32 6.23 -0.59
N LYS A 23 10.70 6.74 0.59
CA LYS A 23 10.61 8.17 0.91
C LYS A 23 11.49 9.02 -0.01
N THR A 24 12.76 8.64 -0.18
CA THR A 24 13.66 9.35 -1.11
C THR A 24 13.12 9.33 -2.53
N LYS A 25 12.48 8.24 -2.97
CA LYS A 25 11.91 8.14 -4.32
C LYS A 25 10.60 8.93 -4.48
N ALA A 26 9.81 9.05 -3.41
CA ALA A 26 8.67 9.96 -3.35
C ALA A 26 9.15 11.42 -3.44
N GLU A 27 10.17 11.80 -2.66
CA GLU A 27 10.74 13.16 -2.66
C GLU A 27 11.42 13.54 -3.98
N LYS A 28 12.00 12.56 -4.68
CA LYS A 28 12.62 12.79 -5.99
C LYS A 28 11.62 12.90 -7.14
N PHE A 29 10.31 12.72 -6.89
CA PHE A 29 9.27 12.71 -7.92
C PHE A 29 9.59 11.76 -9.09
N GLU A 30 10.35 10.69 -8.84
CA GLU A 30 10.78 9.73 -9.89
C GLU A 30 9.67 8.73 -10.27
N ALA A 31 8.49 8.85 -9.68
CA ALA A 31 7.32 8.07 -10.03
C ALA A 31 6.33 8.96 -10.78
N GLU A 32 5.83 8.49 -11.92
CA GLU A 32 4.75 9.14 -12.66
C GLU A 32 3.41 8.43 -12.41
N GLY A 33 2.34 9.22 -12.28
CA GLY A 33 0.97 8.73 -12.24
C GLY A 33 0.57 8.04 -10.92
N PRO A 34 -0.28 7.00 -10.96
CA PRO A 34 -0.94 6.44 -9.77
C PRO A 34 -0.01 5.93 -8.66
N LYS A 35 1.23 5.56 -9.01
CA LYS A 35 2.24 5.10 -8.05
C LYS A 35 2.77 6.26 -7.21
N PHE A 36 2.86 7.45 -7.79
CA PHE A 36 3.31 8.64 -7.10
C PHE A 36 2.29 9.07 -6.05
N ASP A 37 0.99 9.11 -6.40
CA ASP A 37 -0.06 9.45 -5.44
C ASP A 37 -0.02 8.53 -4.21
N VAL A 38 0.13 7.22 -4.42
CA VAL A 38 0.26 6.25 -3.33
C VAL A 38 1.53 6.47 -2.50
N LEU A 39 2.67 6.75 -3.15
CA LEU A 39 3.93 7.05 -2.46
C LEU A 39 3.83 8.35 -1.64
N THR A 40 3.24 9.40 -2.19
CA THR A 40 3.10 10.70 -1.55
C THR A 40 2.17 10.62 -0.35
N VAL A 41 1.01 9.99 -0.50
CA VAL A 41 0.07 9.74 0.62
C VAL A 41 0.77 8.99 1.75
N LEU A 42 1.52 7.92 1.44
CA LEU A 42 2.26 7.16 2.45
C LEU A 42 3.45 7.93 3.04
N SER A 43 3.99 8.91 2.33
CA SER A 43 5.07 9.76 2.82
C SER A 43 4.55 10.86 3.75
N GLU A 44 3.39 11.45 3.43
CA GLU A 44 2.75 12.53 4.19
C GLU A 44 1.96 12.01 5.40
N GLN A 45 1.13 10.98 5.23
CA GLN A 45 0.34 10.40 6.32
C GLN A 45 1.11 9.37 7.14
N GLY A 46 2.14 8.76 6.56
CA GLY A 46 2.87 7.67 7.17
C GLY A 46 2.26 6.29 6.85
N PRO A 47 2.47 5.29 7.71
CA PRO A 47 2.04 3.92 7.43
C PRO A 47 0.51 3.80 7.50
N SER A 48 -0.11 3.57 6.34
CA SER A 48 -1.57 3.53 6.17
C SER A 48 -2.04 2.22 5.54
N THR A 49 -3.33 1.90 5.68
CA THR A 49 -3.91 0.69 5.08
C THR A 49 -4.27 0.93 3.61
N VAL A 50 -4.40 -0.16 2.84
CA VAL A 50 -4.85 -0.11 1.44
C VAL A 50 -6.21 0.60 1.30
N SER A 51 -7.13 0.41 2.26
CA SER A 51 -8.41 1.11 2.28
C SER A 51 -8.26 2.62 2.47
N ASP A 52 -7.37 3.05 3.37
CA ASP A 52 -7.15 4.47 3.63
C ASP A 52 -6.53 5.15 2.41
N ILE A 53 -5.47 4.55 1.86
CA ILE A 53 -4.82 5.03 0.62
C ILE A 53 -5.83 5.08 -0.53
N SER A 54 -6.70 4.08 -0.64
CA SER A 54 -7.77 4.03 -1.65
C SER A 54 -8.76 5.18 -1.50
N GLN A 55 -9.13 5.57 -0.27
CA GLN A 55 -9.98 6.72 -0.02
C GLN A 55 -9.28 8.04 -0.33
N GLN A 56 -8.01 8.20 0.05
CA GLN A 56 -7.23 9.42 -0.18
C GLN A 56 -6.95 9.67 -1.67
N THR A 57 -6.56 8.60 -2.39
CA THR A 57 -6.24 8.68 -3.82
C THR A 57 -7.47 8.60 -4.72
N GLY A 58 -8.64 8.26 -4.17
CA GLY A 58 -9.85 7.97 -4.95
C GLY A 58 -9.73 6.74 -5.85
N MET A 59 -8.69 5.92 -5.68
CA MET A 59 -8.45 4.74 -6.52
C MET A 59 -9.15 3.52 -5.93
N PRO A 60 -9.62 2.58 -6.77
CA PRO A 60 -10.17 1.32 -6.28
C PRO A 60 -9.08 0.49 -5.57
N SER A 61 -9.44 -0.16 -4.47
CA SER A 61 -8.52 -0.90 -3.61
C SER A 61 -7.70 -1.96 -4.36
N ASN A 62 -8.27 -2.59 -5.39
CA ASN A 62 -7.55 -3.54 -6.26
C ASN A 62 -6.35 -2.90 -6.99
N LYS A 63 -6.49 -1.65 -7.46
CA LYS A 63 -5.39 -0.92 -8.09
C LYS A 63 -4.34 -0.53 -7.07
N VAL A 64 -4.76 -0.06 -5.90
CA VAL A 64 -3.85 0.28 -4.80
C VAL A 64 -3.07 -0.95 -4.36
N GLU A 65 -3.71 -2.11 -4.21
CA GLU A 65 -3.03 -3.37 -3.85
C GLU A 65 -1.98 -3.77 -4.90
N ALA A 66 -2.31 -3.66 -6.20
CA ALA A 66 -1.35 -3.94 -7.27
C ALA A 66 -0.14 -2.99 -7.24
N ILE A 67 -0.37 -1.71 -6.96
CA ILE A 67 0.68 -0.69 -6.82
C ILE A 67 1.55 -1.00 -5.59
N VAL A 68 0.94 -1.21 -4.43
CA VAL A 68 1.61 -1.53 -3.17
C VAL A 68 2.47 -2.78 -3.33
N ARG A 69 1.95 -3.85 -3.94
CA ARG A 69 2.74 -5.06 -4.24
C ARG A 69 3.97 -4.75 -5.09
N THR A 70 3.83 -3.89 -6.10
CA THR A 70 4.96 -3.46 -6.94
C THR A 70 6.00 -2.68 -6.14
N LEU A 71 5.55 -1.76 -5.28
CA LEU A 71 6.42 -0.97 -4.41
C LEU A 71 7.17 -1.84 -3.41
N ILE A 72 6.51 -2.86 -2.84
CA ILE A 72 7.13 -3.84 -1.94
C ILE A 72 8.16 -4.67 -2.70
N HIS A 73 7.82 -5.15 -3.89
CA HIS A 73 8.75 -5.90 -4.74
C HIS A 73 9.99 -5.07 -5.10
N SER A 74 9.83 -3.76 -5.30
CA SER A 74 10.95 -2.83 -5.52
C SER A 74 11.68 -2.40 -4.25
N SER A 75 11.36 -2.96 -3.07
CA SER A 75 11.92 -2.57 -1.76
C SER A 75 11.68 -1.10 -1.36
N LEU A 76 10.68 -0.46 -1.96
CA LEU A 76 10.28 0.93 -1.71
C LEU A 76 9.20 1.02 -0.62
N ALA A 77 8.40 -0.03 -0.46
CA ALA A 77 7.40 -0.13 0.60
C ALA A 77 7.55 -1.46 1.35
N THR A 78 6.98 -1.53 2.54
CA THR A 78 6.91 -2.77 3.32
C THR A 78 5.53 -2.92 3.94
N THR A 79 5.10 -4.16 4.14
CA THR A 79 3.87 -4.45 4.90
C THR A 79 4.22 -4.58 6.37
N MET A 80 3.50 -3.83 7.20
CA MET A 80 3.59 -3.87 8.64
C MET A 80 2.34 -4.58 9.15
N ARG A 81 2.52 -5.61 9.98
CA ARG A 81 1.42 -6.14 10.77
C ARG A 81 1.19 -5.16 11.92
N ALA A 82 -0.02 -4.59 11.98
CA ALA A 82 -0.52 -4.06 13.23
C ALA A 82 -0.77 -5.28 14.13
N ASP A 83 0.07 -5.44 15.15
CA ASP A 83 -0.16 -6.37 16.26
C ASP A 83 -1.19 -5.77 17.21
#